data_AF-A0A7W0Q6T6-F1
#
_entry.id   AF-A0A7W0Q6T6-F1
#
_cell.length_a   1.000
_cell.length_b   1.000
_cell.length_c   1.000
_cell.angle_alpha   90.00
_cell.angle_beta   90.00
_cell.angle_gamma   90.00
#
_symmetry.space_group_name_H-M   'P 1'
#
loop_
_entity.id
_entity.type
_entity.pdbx_description
1 polymer ?
#
loop_
_entity_poly.entity_id
_entity_poly.type
_entity_poly.pdbx_seq_one_letter_code
_entity_poly.pdbx_strand_id
1 'polypeptide(L)'
;MAKLATVLACVVALSAAGCGDGAPDPCARLAGACVEVHVSSSTIETIEAIDQLELDVLFGDSHGTTATQPEGGGTVALPLVTAIELELTATVDIGVVAAGKLGGVVLGTGAASTSLAPGARTTIDIVLAPPAVCEAGGFYCGGDKLAGDAQTLYQCNGGGVPLARGRCTYGCTIRPSADDVCDGGPMTCIEGGFYCGGNELAGDPRTRYRCVGGVATSPMRCANGCVIAPAGTDDFCR
;
A
#
# COMPACT_ATOMS: atom_id res chain seq x y z
N MET A 1 11.23 -8.37 -22.01
CA MET A 1 11.53 -7.00 -21.51
C MET A 1 10.19 -6.32 -21.27
N ALA A 2 9.67 -6.41 -20.05
CA ALA A 2 8.42 -5.75 -19.69
C ALA A 2 8.66 -4.23 -19.68
N LYS A 3 7.83 -3.47 -20.39
CA LYS A 3 7.81 -2.02 -20.24
C LYS A 3 7.41 -1.73 -18.79
N LEU A 4 8.18 -0.85 -18.12
CA LEU A 4 7.80 -0.27 -16.83
C LEU A 4 6.37 0.24 -16.94
N ALA A 5 5.45 -0.33 -16.16
CA ALA A 5 4.18 0.30 -15.88
C ALA A 5 4.51 1.64 -15.21
N THR A 6 4.33 2.73 -15.94
CA THR A 6 4.41 4.06 -15.34
C THR A 6 3.17 4.17 -14.49
N VAL A 7 3.33 4.36 -13.18
CA VAL A 7 2.22 4.73 -12.30
C VAL A 7 1.76 6.12 -12.72
N LEU A 8 0.88 6.19 -13.71
CA LEU A 8 -0.03 7.30 -13.84
C LEU A 8 -1.24 6.94 -13.00
N ALA A 9 -1.10 6.99 -11.67
CA ALA A 9 -2.25 7.00 -10.78
C ALA A 9 -2.97 8.34 -10.97
N CYS A 10 -3.69 8.45 -12.08
CA CYS A 10 -4.60 9.54 -12.34
C CYS A 10 -5.83 9.30 -11.48
N VAL A 11 -5.78 9.75 -10.23
CA VAL A 11 -6.96 9.71 -9.38
C VAL A 11 -7.93 10.75 -9.93
N VAL A 12 -9.06 10.27 -10.43
CA VAL A 12 -10.14 11.12 -10.92
C VAL A 12 -10.80 11.80 -9.71
N ALA A 13 -11.04 13.10 -9.85
CA ALA A 13 -11.47 14.01 -8.80
C ALA A 13 -12.56 13.44 -7.88
N LEU A 14 -12.51 13.83 -6.59
CA LEU A 14 -13.54 13.56 -5.59
C LEU A 14 -14.86 14.16 -6.05
N SER A 15 -15.76 13.35 -6.59
CA SER A 15 -17.15 13.73 -6.76
C SER A 15 -17.89 13.54 -5.44
N ALA A 16 -18.32 14.63 -4.82
CA ALA A 16 -19.25 14.60 -3.70
C ALA A 16 -20.58 13.99 -4.17
N ALA A 17 -20.78 12.69 -3.92
CA ALA A 17 -22.05 12.04 -4.19
C ALA A 17 -22.95 12.23 -2.96
N GLY A 18 -23.91 13.14 -3.05
CA GLY A 18 -25.13 12.99 -2.28
C GLY A 18 -25.80 11.67 -2.71
N CYS A 19 -26.27 10.86 -1.76
CA CYS A 19 -26.90 9.57 -2.00
C CYS A 19 -28.09 9.70 -2.98
N GLY A 20 -27.81 9.51 -4.27
CA GLY A 20 -28.77 9.40 -5.34
C GLY A 20 -28.15 8.49 -6.40
N ASP A 21 -28.93 7.54 -6.92
CA ASP A 21 -28.52 6.41 -7.78
C ASP A 21 -28.00 6.81 -9.18
N GLY A 22 -27.35 7.97 -9.31
CA GLY A 22 -26.85 8.54 -10.56
C GLY A 22 -25.49 9.22 -10.44
N ALA A 23 -24.71 8.94 -9.40
CA ALA A 23 -23.32 9.36 -9.38
C ALA A 23 -22.60 8.74 -10.60
N PRO A 24 -21.88 9.54 -11.41
CA PRO A 24 -21.18 9.01 -12.56
C PRO A 24 -20.13 8.00 -12.11
N ASP A 25 -20.21 6.76 -12.63
CA ASP A 25 -19.21 5.71 -12.43
C ASP A 25 -17.81 6.33 -12.69
N PRO A 26 -16.94 6.42 -11.67
CA PRO A 26 -15.64 7.08 -11.80
C PRO A 26 -14.70 6.27 -12.72
N CYS A 27 -14.97 4.99 -12.95
CA CYS A 27 -14.30 4.15 -13.93
C CYS A 27 -14.86 4.30 -15.35
N ALA A 28 -16.01 4.95 -15.57
CA ALA A 28 -16.72 4.95 -16.85
C ALA A 28 -15.87 5.47 -18.02
N ARG A 29 -14.99 6.45 -17.76
CA ARG A 29 -14.15 7.11 -18.79
C ARG A 29 -12.73 6.56 -18.86
N LEU A 30 -12.39 5.57 -18.05
CA LEU A 30 -11.04 5.01 -17.98
C LEU A 30 -10.91 3.84 -18.97
N ALA A 31 -9.81 3.83 -19.71
CA ALA A 31 -9.53 2.84 -20.75
C ALA A 31 -8.68 1.67 -20.21
N GLY A 32 -7.94 1.90 -19.12
CA GLY A 32 -7.15 0.89 -18.42
C GLY A 32 -7.96 0.00 -17.47
N ALA A 33 -7.24 -0.76 -16.64
CA ALA A 33 -7.86 -1.43 -15.51
C ALA A 33 -8.26 -0.37 -14.46
N CYS A 34 -9.38 -0.59 -13.76
CA CYS A 34 -9.91 0.38 -12.81
C CYS A 34 -10.31 -0.26 -11.49
N VAL A 35 -9.95 0.40 -10.39
CA VAL A 35 -10.46 0.10 -9.06
C VAL A 35 -11.35 1.26 -8.61
N GLU A 36 -12.64 1.00 -8.47
CA GLU A 36 -13.56 1.90 -7.79
C GLU A 36 -13.34 1.76 -6.28
N VAL A 37 -13.08 2.89 -5.61
CA VAL A 37 -12.75 2.93 -4.18
C VAL A 37 -13.90 3.58 -3.44
N HIS A 38 -14.65 2.77 -2.70
CA HIS A 38 -15.72 3.23 -1.81
C HIS A 38 -15.12 3.49 -0.45
N VAL A 39 -15.19 4.73 0.01
CA VAL A 39 -14.65 5.13 1.32
C VAL A 39 -15.80 5.49 2.22
N SER A 40 -15.88 4.80 3.35
CA SER A 40 -16.90 5.02 4.39
C SER A 40 -16.22 5.22 5.75
N SER A 41 -17.01 5.61 6.75
CA SER A 41 -16.55 5.71 8.13
C SER A 41 -16.95 4.47 8.93
N SER A 42 -16.11 4.09 9.90
CA SER A 42 -16.49 3.16 10.95
C SER A 42 -17.70 3.68 11.74
N THR A 43 -18.44 2.77 12.36
CA THR A 43 -19.55 3.10 13.27
C THR A 43 -19.11 3.38 14.70
N ILE A 44 -17.82 3.16 15.02
CA ILE A 44 -17.24 3.36 16.35
C ILE A 44 -16.93 4.84 16.59
N GLU A 45 -16.33 5.49 15.59
CA GLU A 45 -16.11 6.93 15.57
C GLU A 45 -16.45 7.43 14.17
N THR A 46 -17.52 8.20 14.07
CA THR A 46 -18.06 8.65 12.79
C THR A 46 -17.27 9.85 12.28
N ILE A 47 -16.58 9.65 11.15
CA ILE A 47 -15.97 10.70 10.36
C ILE A 47 -17.03 11.19 9.38
N GLU A 48 -17.53 12.41 9.59
CA GLU A 48 -18.59 12.97 8.74
C GLU A 48 -18.05 13.52 7.42
N ALA A 49 -16.86 14.13 7.45
CA ALA A 49 -16.27 14.76 6.29
C ALA A 49 -14.73 14.81 6.36
N ILE A 50 -14.10 14.85 5.19
CA ILE A 50 -12.65 14.99 4.99
C ILE A 50 -12.37 16.06 3.93
N ASP A 51 -11.21 16.71 3.96
CA ASP A 51 -10.74 17.63 2.90
C ASP A 51 -9.66 17.01 2.01
N GLN A 52 -9.14 15.84 2.40
CA GLN A 52 -8.14 15.12 1.64
C GLN A 52 -8.24 13.62 1.89
N LEU A 53 -8.15 12.82 0.82
CA LEU A 53 -7.95 11.38 0.91
C LEU A 53 -6.55 11.06 0.36
N GLU A 54 -5.66 10.61 1.24
CA GLU A 54 -4.35 10.09 0.86
C GLU A 54 -4.44 8.59 0.64
N LEU A 55 -3.81 8.11 -0.43
CA LEU A 55 -3.79 6.71 -0.83
C LEU A 55 -2.35 6.23 -0.96
N ASP A 56 -2.09 5.04 -0.45
CA ASP A 56 -0.92 4.24 -0.72
C ASP A 56 -1.38 2.99 -1.47
N VAL A 57 -0.89 2.81 -2.69
CA VAL A 57 -1.30 1.71 -3.58
C VAL A 57 -0.10 0.83 -3.84
N LEU A 58 -0.20 -0.44 -3.43
CA LEU A 58 0.76 -1.50 -3.71
C LEU A 58 0.16 -2.44 -4.74
N PHE A 59 0.86 -2.71 -5.84
CA PHE A 59 0.43 -3.67 -6.84
C PHE A 59 1.63 -4.41 -7.44
N GLY A 60 1.70 -5.72 -7.22
CA GLY A 60 2.92 -6.50 -7.45
C GLY A 60 4.13 -5.89 -6.70
N ASP A 61 5.23 -5.65 -7.41
CA ASP A 61 6.45 -5.00 -6.87
C ASP A 61 6.44 -3.47 -7.00
N SER A 62 5.34 -2.90 -7.48
CA SER A 62 5.20 -1.46 -7.70
C SER A 62 4.37 -0.84 -6.59
N HIS A 63 4.71 0.38 -6.24
CA HIS A 63 3.93 1.15 -5.27
C HIS A 63 3.97 2.63 -5.61
N GLY A 64 2.89 3.33 -5.32
CA GLY A 64 2.80 4.77 -5.41
C GLY A 64 1.90 5.34 -4.33
N THR A 65 2.21 6.56 -3.92
CA THR A 65 1.33 7.36 -3.08
C THR A 65 0.71 8.47 -3.89
N THR A 66 -0.52 8.83 -3.53
CA THR A 66 -1.24 9.95 -4.13
C THR A 66 -2.18 10.54 -3.11
N ALA A 67 -2.64 11.77 -3.36
CA ALA A 67 -3.66 12.38 -2.53
C ALA A 67 -4.66 13.10 -3.41
N THR A 68 -5.89 13.14 -2.93
CA THR A 68 -6.99 13.83 -3.60
C THR A 68 -7.49 14.96 -2.73
N GLN A 69 -8.06 15.98 -3.36
CA GLN A 69 -8.75 17.09 -2.69
C GLN A 69 -10.04 17.40 -3.45
N PRO A 70 -11.11 17.86 -2.78
CA PRO A 70 -12.31 18.35 -3.45
C PRO A 70 -11.99 19.48 -4.43
N GLU A 71 -12.66 19.48 -5.58
CA GLU A 71 -12.51 20.55 -6.56
C GLU A 71 -12.97 21.89 -5.97
N GLY A 72 -12.11 22.91 -6.05
CA GLY A 72 -12.38 24.20 -5.41
C GLY A 72 -12.06 24.27 -3.90
N GLY A 73 -11.54 23.18 -3.32
CA GLY A 73 -11.21 23.06 -1.90
C GLY A 73 -12.41 22.78 -1.00
N GLY A 74 -12.20 22.84 0.32
CA GLY A 74 -13.23 22.53 1.32
C GLY A 74 -13.31 21.04 1.66
N THR A 75 -14.46 20.58 2.14
CA THR A 75 -14.66 19.22 2.65
C THR A 75 -15.65 18.43 1.79
N VAL A 76 -15.45 17.12 1.67
CA VAL A 76 -16.40 16.15 1.12
C VAL A 76 -16.98 15.30 2.24
N ALA A 77 -18.28 15.02 2.21
CA ALA A 77 -18.92 14.13 3.15
C ALA A 77 -18.57 12.65 2.87
N LEU A 78 -18.57 11.82 3.90
CA LEU A 78 -18.55 10.36 3.75
C LEU A 78 -19.99 9.78 3.79
N PRO A 79 -20.27 8.69 3.04
CA PRO A 79 -19.35 7.96 2.17
C PRO A 79 -19.02 8.74 0.89
N LEU A 80 -17.84 8.48 0.33
CA LEU A 80 -17.43 8.99 -0.98
C LEU A 80 -16.99 7.85 -1.89
N VAL A 81 -16.94 8.12 -3.19
CA VAL A 81 -16.43 7.19 -4.21
C VAL A 81 -15.38 7.90 -5.05
N THR A 82 -14.28 7.21 -5.33
CA THR A 82 -13.22 7.65 -6.26
C THR A 82 -12.73 6.46 -7.09
N ALA A 83 -11.77 6.66 -8.00
CA ALA A 83 -11.22 5.59 -8.83
C ALA A 83 -9.68 5.69 -8.95
N ILE A 84 -9.07 4.51 -9.07
CA ILE A 84 -7.65 4.34 -9.39
C ILE A 84 -7.57 3.68 -10.77
N GLU A 85 -6.97 4.37 -11.75
CA GLU A 85 -6.61 3.79 -13.04
C GLU A 85 -5.23 3.13 -12.96
N LEU A 86 -5.12 1.93 -13.54
CA LEU A 86 -3.88 1.15 -13.57
C LEU A 86 -3.63 0.58 -14.97
N GLU A 87 -2.39 0.71 -15.44
CA GLU A 87 -1.91 0.02 -16.63
C GLU A 87 -1.28 -1.31 -16.25
N LEU A 88 -1.99 -2.41 -16.53
CA LEU A 88 -1.56 -3.76 -16.16
C LEU A 88 -1.27 -4.61 -17.39
N THR A 89 -0.20 -5.41 -17.33
CA THR A 89 0.14 -6.40 -18.37
C THR A 89 -0.18 -7.83 -17.98
N ALA A 90 -0.53 -8.06 -16.71
CA ALA A 90 -0.93 -9.34 -16.15
C ALA A 90 -1.86 -9.09 -14.95
N THR A 91 -2.55 -10.14 -14.49
CA THR A 91 -3.31 -10.07 -13.24
C THR A 91 -2.36 -9.86 -12.07
N VAL A 92 -2.67 -8.89 -11.21
CA VAL A 92 -1.88 -8.58 -10.01
C VAL A 92 -2.81 -8.43 -8.80
N ASP A 93 -2.28 -8.71 -7.61
CA ASP A 93 -2.93 -8.30 -6.38
C ASP A 93 -2.63 -6.82 -6.13
N ILE A 94 -3.67 -6.08 -5.75
CA ILE A 94 -3.63 -4.68 -5.39
C ILE A 94 -4.00 -4.57 -3.93
N GLY A 95 -3.15 -3.94 -3.14
CA GLY A 95 -3.47 -3.43 -1.80
C GLY A 95 -3.59 -1.92 -1.85
N VAL A 96 -4.65 -1.38 -1.26
CA VAL A 96 -4.83 0.06 -1.07
C VAL A 96 -4.96 0.33 0.41
N VAL A 97 -4.14 1.25 0.91
CA VAL A 97 -4.33 1.87 2.22
C VAL A 97 -4.74 3.31 2.00
N ALA A 98 -5.67 3.78 2.81
CA ALA A 98 -6.15 5.15 2.74
C ALA A 98 -6.05 5.83 4.10
N ALA A 99 -5.82 7.15 4.08
CA ALA A 99 -5.98 8.03 5.21
C ALA A 99 -6.89 9.20 4.83
N GLY A 100 -8.00 9.36 5.56
CA GLY A 100 -8.86 10.53 5.47
C GLY A 100 -8.35 11.64 6.36
N LYS A 101 -8.21 12.84 5.82
CA LYS A 101 -7.67 14.01 6.53
C LYS A 101 -8.68 15.17 6.57
N LEU A 102 -8.57 15.97 7.64
CA LEU A 102 -9.26 17.25 7.76
C LEU A 102 -8.30 18.27 8.35
N GLY A 103 -8.06 19.38 7.65
CA GLY A 103 -7.12 20.41 8.06
C GLY A 103 -5.68 19.90 8.21
N GLY A 104 -5.31 18.86 7.45
CA GLY A 104 -4.00 18.20 7.55
C GLY A 104 -3.89 17.16 8.67
N VAL A 105 -4.94 16.92 9.45
CA VAL A 105 -4.96 15.91 10.52
C VAL A 105 -5.61 14.63 10.00
N VAL A 106 -4.97 13.47 10.21
CA VAL A 106 -5.58 12.16 9.90
C VAL A 106 -6.70 11.89 10.89
N LEU A 107 -7.93 11.77 10.38
CA LEU A 107 -9.10 11.39 11.15
C LEU A 107 -9.29 9.88 11.19
N GLY A 108 -8.88 9.18 10.14
CA GLY A 108 -9.00 7.73 10.08
C GLY A 108 -8.17 7.11 8.98
N THR A 109 -7.84 5.83 9.18
CA THR A 109 -7.15 4.99 8.19
C THR A 109 -7.95 3.72 7.93
N GLY A 110 -7.84 3.19 6.73
CA GLY A 110 -8.44 1.91 6.35
C GLY A 110 -7.64 1.27 5.23
N ALA A 111 -7.87 -0.02 4.98
CA ALA A 111 -7.21 -0.73 3.89
C ALA A 111 -8.14 -1.78 3.29
N ALA A 112 -7.91 -2.09 2.01
CA ALA A 112 -8.56 -3.16 1.29
C ALA A 112 -7.63 -3.71 0.21
N SER A 113 -7.86 -4.95 -0.22
CA SER A 113 -7.10 -5.57 -1.30
C SER A 113 -8.00 -6.37 -2.23
N THR A 114 -7.56 -6.52 -3.47
CA THR A 114 -8.27 -7.29 -4.52
C THR A 114 -7.31 -7.71 -5.62
N SER A 115 -7.66 -8.73 -6.40
CA SER A 115 -6.92 -9.09 -7.62
C SER A 115 -7.53 -8.38 -8.83
N LEU A 116 -6.71 -7.79 -9.69
CA LEU A 116 -7.14 -7.05 -10.87
C LEU A 116 -6.43 -7.56 -12.13
N ALA A 117 -7.21 -7.95 -13.12
CA ALA A 117 -6.73 -8.32 -14.44
C ALA A 117 -6.59 -7.09 -15.38
N PRO A 118 -5.78 -7.18 -16.44
CA PRO A 118 -5.69 -6.11 -17.45
C PRO A 118 -7.06 -5.74 -18.05
N GLY A 119 -7.38 -4.44 -18.06
CA GLY A 119 -8.65 -3.91 -18.55
C GLY A 119 -9.88 -4.25 -17.71
N ALA A 120 -9.71 -4.95 -16.57
CA ALA A 120 -10.82 -5.27 -15.69
C ALA A 120 -11.23 -4.07 -14.83
N ARG A 121 -12.44 -4.16 -14.28
CA ARG A 121 -12.96 -3.21 -13.29
C ARG A 121 -13.36 -3.96 -12.04
N THR A 122 -13.04 -3.42 -10.88
CA THR A 122 -13.42 -3.98 -9.58
C THR A 122 -13.73 -2.86 -8.62
N THR A 123 -14.42 -3.20 -7.53
CA THR A 123 -14.65 -2.30 -6.41
C THR A 123 -13.85 -2.78 -5.20
N ILE A 124 -13.40 -1.85 -4.37
CA ILE A 124 -12.92 -2.10 -3.01
C ILE A 124 -13.63 -1.17 -2.04
N ASP A 125 -13.93 -1.69 -0.85
CA ASP A 125 -14.53 -0.95 0.24
C ASP A 125 -13.48 -0.68 1.31
N ILE A 126 -13.21 0.60 1.58
CA ILE A 126 -12.32 1.04 2.64
C ILE A 126 -13.16 1.71 3.74
N VAL A 127 -13.12 1.12 4.93
CA VAL A 127 -13.74 1.70 6.13
C VAL A 127 -12.65 2.43 6.90
N LEU A 128 -12.78 3.76 7.02
CA LEU A 128 -11.89 4.57 7.83
C LEU A 128 -12.25 4.40 9.31
N ALA A 129 -11.29 3.92 10.09
CA ALA A 129 -11.37 3.83 11.53
C ALA A 129 -10.30 4.74 12.17
N PRO A 130 -10.47 5.14 13.44
CA PRO A 130 -9.49 5.97 14.15
C PRO A 130 -8.08 5.42 14.00
N PRO A 131 -7.08 6.26 13.67
CA PRO A 131 -5.72 5.79 13.50
C PRO A 131 -5.19 5.27 14.83
N ALA A 132 -4.64 4.07 14.83
CA ALA A 132 -3.90 3.57 15.98
C ALA A 132 -2.56 4.30 16.09
N VAL A 133 -1.99 4.30 17.31
CA VAL A 133 -0.71 4.96 17.59
C VAL A 133 0.42 4.05 17.14
N CYS A 134 1.16 4.49 16.12
CA CYS A 134 2.40 3.87 15.67
C CYS A 134 3.58 4.84 15.84
N GLU A 135 4.79 4.30 15.97
CA GLU A 135 6.01 5.12 16.03
C GLU A 135 6.40 5.57 14.62
N ALA A 136 6.52 6.88 14.41
CA ALA A 136 6.86 7.43 13.10
C ALA A 136 8.19 6.85 12.59
N GLY A 137 8.16 6.29 11.38
CA GLY A 137 9.30 5.62 10.76
C GLY A 137 9.46 4.14 11.11
N GLY A 138 8.77 3.64 12.14
CA GLY A 138 8.73 2.22 12.51
C GLY A 138 8.01 1.35 11.48
N PHE A 139 8.32 0.06 11.47
CA PHE A 139 7.72 -0.91 10.56
C PHE A 139 6.70 -1.80 11.25
N TYR A 140 5.56 -2.01 10.59
CA TYR A 140 4.45 -2.79 11.12
C TYR A 140 3.83 -3.64 10.02
N CYS A 141 3.43 -4.87 10.34
CA CYS A 141 2.57 -5.68 9.50
C CYS A 141 1.19 -5.02 9.44
N GLY A 142 0.49 -5.15 8.31
CA GLY A 142 -0.87 -4.63 8.21
C GLY A 142 -1.77 -5.21 9.30
N GLY A 143 -2.48 -4.32 10.02
CA GLY A 143 -3.29 -4.68 11.18
C GLY A 143 -2.55 -4.64 12.52
N ASP A 144 -1.21 -4.49 12.57
CA ASP A 144 -0.52 -4.12 13.81
C ASP A 144 -0.38 -2.60 13.89
N LYS A 145 -1.16 -1.95 14.77
CA LYS A 145 -1.11 -0.50 15.05
C LYS A 145 -1.35 0.43 13.86
N LEU A 146 -1.61 -0.11 12.66
CA LEU A 146 -1.98 0.63 11.46
C LEU A 146 -2.91 -0.20 10.56
N ALA A 147 -3.66 0.48 9.68
CA ALA A 147 -4.43 -0.18 8.64
C ALA A 147 -3.52 -0.73 7.54
N GLY A 148 -3.82 -1.93 7.04
CA GLY A 148 -3.05 -2.55 5.96
C GLY A 148 -3.40 -4.02 5.78
N ASP A 149 -2.90 -4.60 4.70
CA ASP A 149 -2.95 -6.04 4.45
C ASP A 149 -1.96 -6.78 5.37
N ALA A 150 -2.41 -7.83 6.05
CA ALA A 150 -1.61 -8.55 7.05
C ALA A 150 -0.40 -9.29 6.46
N GLN A 151 -0.31 -9.42 5.14
CA GLN A 151 0.85 -9.98 4.43
C GLN A 151 1.75 -8.88 3.85
N THR A 152 1.58 -7.63 4.27
CA THR A 152 2.36 -6.49 3.78
C THR A 152 3.03 -5.78 4.94
N LEU A 153 4.31 -5.46 4.77
CA LEU A 153 5.05 -4.61 5.71
C LEU A 153 4.83 -3.15 5.34
N TYR A 154 4.46 -2.34 6.32
CA TYR A 154 4.23 -0.90 6.19
C TYR A 154 5.21 -0.12 7.03
N GLN A 155 5.50 1.10 6.61
CA GLN A 155 6.15 2.10 7.44
C GLN A 155 5.11 3.09 7.95
N CYS A 156 5.10 3.29 9.27
CA CYS A 156 4.29 4.32 9.89
C CYS A 156 4.76 5.71 9.44
N ASN A 157 3.85 6.50 8.88
CA ASN A 157 4.11 7.85 8.39
C ASN A 157 3.40 8.88 9.29
N GLY A 158 3.80 8.96 10.57
CA GLY A 158 3.09 9.66 11.65
C GLY A 158 2.37 10.96 11.23
N GLY A 159 1.06 10.85 10.94
CA GLY A 159 0.23 11.95 10.40
C GLY A 159 -0.17 11.82 8.92
N GLY A 160 0.05 10.68 8.28
CA GLY A 160 -0.35 10.38 6.90
C GLY A 160 -0.72 8.91 6.71
N VAL A 161 -0.96 8.54 5.45
CA VAL A 161 -1.23 7.16 5.07
C VAL A 161 -0.02 6.25 5.40
N PRO A 162 -0.24 5.06 6.01
CA PRO A 162 0.80 4.03 6.12
C PRO A 162 1.42 3.72 4.76
N LEU A 163 2.76 3.68 4.70
CA LEU A 163 3.47 3.52 3.44
C LEU A 163 3.83 2.06 3.20
N ALA A 164 3.31 1.42 2.16
CA ALA A 164 3.66 0.04 1.87
C ALA A 164 5.14 -0.06 1.52
N ARG A 165 5.87 -0.89 2.26
CA ARG A 165 7.24 -1.29 1.93
C ARG A 165 7.20 -2.37 0.87
N GLY A 166 6.33 -3.35 1.04
CA GLY A 166 6.11 -4.40 0.06
C GLY A 166 5.39 -5.58 0.69
N ARG A 167 4.86 -6.44 -0.17
CA ARG A 167 4.24 -7.69 0.24
C ARG A 167 5.31 -8.65 0.73
N CYS A 168 5.07 -9.28 1.87
CA CYS A 168 5.92 -10.31 2.44
C CYS A 168 5.51 -11.66 1.85
N THR A 169 6.31 -12.19 0.92
CA THR A 169 6.04 -13.46 0.23
C THR A 169 5.82 -14.63 1.18
N TYR A 170 6.55 -14.66 2.31
CA TYR A 170 6.56 -15.78 3.25
C TYR A 170 5.85 -15.49 4.58
N GLY A 171 5.12 -14.37 4.66
CA GLY A 171 4.49 -13.93 5.91
C GLY A 171 5.14 -12.67 6.48
N CYS A 172 4.34 -11.95 7.25
CA CYS A 172 4.78 -10.79 8.02
C CYS A 172 4.66 -11.13 9.51
N THR A 173 5.76 -11.00 10.24
CA THR A 173 5.82 -11.34 11.66
C THR A 173 5.72 -10.09 12.52
N ILE A 174 4.68 -10.05 13.37
CA ILE A 174 4.50 -9.02 14.40
C ILE A 174 5.49 -9.25 15.54
N ARG A 175 6.27 -8.21 15.89
CA ARG A 175 7.26 -8.23 16.97
C ARG A 175 6.88 -7.19 18.03
N PRO A 176 6.33 -7.59 19.20
CA PRO A 176 5.78 -6.64 20.17
C PRO A 176 6.74 -5.53 20.67
N SER A 177 8.05 -5.79 20.64
CA SER A 177 9.09 -4.90 21.15
C SER A 177 10.15 -4.51 20.10
N ALA A 178 9.84 -4.64 18.82
CA ALA A 178 10.71 -4.25 17.72
C ALA A 178 9.87 -3.89 16.48
N ASP A 179 10.49 -3.35 15.44
CA ASP A 179 9.84 -3.24 14.13
C ASP A 179 9.38 -4.61 13.64
N ASP A 180 8.23 -4.71 12.99
CA ASP A 180 7.82 -5.94 12.32
C ASP A 180 8.71 -6.24 11.10
N VAL A 181 8.66 -7.47 10.60
CA VAL A 181 9.51 -7.90 9.48
C VAL A 181 8.76 -8.81 8.53
N CYS A 182 9.15 -8.78 7.25
CA CYS A 182 8.84 -9.89 6.36
C CYS A 182 9.71 -11.09 6.71
N ASP A 183 9.11 -12.27 6.74
CA ASP A 183 9.81 -13.52 7.01
C ASP A 183 10.69 -13.94 5.84
N GLY A 184 11.84 -14.54 6.16
CA GLY A 184 12.66 -15.24 5.18
C GLY A 184 11.98 -16.54 4.72
N GLY A 185 12.20 -16.90 3.48
CA GLY A 185 11.74 -18.12 2.86
C GLY A 185 12.41 -19.36 3.45
N PRO A 186 11.97 -20.55 3.02
CA PRO A 186 12.41 -21.81 3.61
C PRO A 186 13.87 -22.18 3.26
N MET A 187 14.48 -21.46 2.30
CA MET A 187 15.85 -21.70 1.87
C MET A 187 16.82 -20.91 2.74
N THR A 188 17.89 -21.56 3.18
CA THR A 188 18.98 -20.90 3.90
C THR A 188 19.79 -20.03 2.94
N CYS A 189 20.06 -18.79 3.34
CA CYS A 189 20.92 -17.90 2.58
C CYS A 189 22.35 -18.42 2.42
N ILE A 190 22.97 -18.14 1.27
CA ILE A 190 24.35 -18.49 0.98
C ILE A 190 25.27 -17.46 1.62
N GLU A 191 26.26 -17.92 2.38
CA GLU A 191 27.21 -17.06 3.07
C GLU A 191 27.85 -16.04 2.11
N GLY A 192 27.76 -14.76 2.47
CA GLY A 192 28.28 -13.65 1.70
C GLY A 192 27.41 -13.17 0.54
N GLY A 193 26.35 -13.89 0.18
CA GLY A 193 25.36 -13.51 -0.84
C GLY A 193 24.49 -12.32 -0.41
N PHE A 194 23.80 -11.73 -1.38
CA PHE A 194 22.95 -10.56 -1.18
C PHE A 194 21.48 -10.85 -1.46
N TYR A 195 20.62 -10.45 -0.54
CA TYR A 195 19.20 -10.78 -0.56
C TYR A 195 18.32 -9.59 -0.20
N CYS A 196 17.20 -9.43 -0.87
CA CYS A 196 16.13 -8.55 -0.42
C CYS A 196 15.54 -9.10 0.89
N GLY A 197 15.13 -8.19 1.79
CA GLY A 197 14.37 -8.59 2.96
C GLY A 197 13.09 -9.32 2.56
N GLY A 198 12.72 -10.37 3.27
CA GLY A 198 11.59 -11.22 2.91
C GLY A 198 11.83 -12.18 1.74
N ASN A 199 13.07 -12.27 1.20
CA ASN A 199 13.49 -13.36 0.32
C ASN A 199 14.07 -14.50 1.15
N GLU A 200 15.36 -14.87 1.06
CA GLU A 200 15.98 -15.92 1.90
C GLU A 200 16.30 -15.44 3.34
N LEU A 201 16.08 -14.16 3.61
CA LEU A 201 16.41 -13.49 4.87
C LEU A 201 15.23 -12.65 5.34
N ALA A 202 14.93 -12.67 6.63
CA ALA A 202 13.93 -11.77 7.21
C ALA A 202 14.39 -10.30 7.13
N GLY A 203 13.47 -9.37 6.85
CA GLY A 203 13.80 -7.94 6.79
C GLY A 203 12.78 -7.08 6.04
N ASP A 204 13.15 -5.81 5.79
CA ASP A 204 12.38 -4.87 4.97
C ASP A 204 12.51 -5.24 3.48
N PRO A 205 11.40 -5.47 2.74
CA PRO A 205 11.44 -5.89 1.34
C PRO A 205 12.00 -4.83 0.38
N ARG A 206 12.22 -3.60 0.84
CA ARG A 206 12.95 -2.56 0.07
C ARG A 206 14.40 -2.39 0.48
N THR A 207 14.92 -3.29 1.28
CA THR A 207 16.31 -3.26 1.74
C THR A 207 17.02 -4.52 1.28
N ARG A 208 18.20 -4.35 0.71
CA ARG A 208 19.11 -5.45 0.40
C ARG A 208 20.05 -5.69 1.58
N TYR A 209 20.24 -6.94 1.95
CA TYR A 209 21.07 -7.39 3.04
C TYR A 209 22.16 -8.32 2.53
N ARG A 210 23.24 -8.46 3.29
CA ARG A 210 24.25 -9.49 3.10
C ARG A 210 24.03 -10.62 4.09
N CYS A 211 24.06 -11.86 3.61
CA CYS A 211 24.00 -13.05 4.45
C CYS A 211 25.35 -13.23 5.17
N VAL A 212 25.31 -13.25 6.51
CA VAL A 212 26.45 -13.61 7.35
C VAL A 212 25.97 -14.51 8.48
N GLY A 213 26.46 -15.75 8.55
CA GLY A 213 26.04 -16.71 9.56
C GLY A 213 24.55 -17.06 9.50
N GLY A 214 23.95 -17.03 8.31
CA GLY A 214 22.52 -17.31 8.11
C GLY A 214 21.59 -16.16 8.51
N VAL A 215 22.11 -14.98 8.84
CA VAL A 215 21.30 -13.82 9.24
C VAL A 215 21.54 -12.61 8.35
N ALA A 216 20.55 -11.72 8.30
CA ALA A 216 20.58 -10.48 7.54
C ALA A 216 21.50 -9.46 8.20
N THR A 217 22.51 -9.00 7.48
CA THR A 217 23.45 -7.97 7.94
C THR A 217 23.66 -6.89 6.87
N SER A 218 24.34 -5.80 7.23
CA SER A 218 24.74 -4.73 6.29
C SER A 218 23.59 -4.19 5.43
N PRO A 219 22.51 -3.65 6.04
CA PRO A 219 21.34 -3.19 5.32
C PRO A 219 21.67 -2.05 4.35
N MET A 220 21.26 -2.20 3.08
CA MET A 220 21.31 -1.18 2.04
C MET A 220 19.89 -0.91 1.54
N ARG A 221 19.31 0.23 1.94
CA ARG A 221 17.99 0.65 1.45
C ARG A 221 18.05 0.92 -0.05
N CYS A 222 17.14 0.33 -0.81
CA CYS A 222 17.04 0.55 -2.25
C CYS A 222 16.04 1.68 -2.53
N ALA A 223 16.46 2.68 -3.30
CA ALA A 223 15.64 3.86 -3.59
C ALA A 223 14.35 3.51 -4.34
N ASN A 224 14.41 2.62 -5.34
CA ASN A 224 13.27 2.23 -6.17
C ASN A 224 12.79 0.78 -5.92
N GLY A 225 13.12 0.24 -4.74
CA GLY A 225 12.81 -1.13 -4.33
C GLY A 225 13.95 -2.12 -4.58
N CYS A 226 13.81 -3.29 -3.96
CA CYS A 226 14.74 -4.40 -4.08
C CYS A 226 14.13 -5.47 -5.00
N VAL A 227 14.94 -6.02 -5.90
CA VAL A 227 14.52 -7.03 -6.88
C VAL A 227 15.06 -8.39 -6.47
N ILE A 228 14.14 -9.33 -6.27
CA ILE A 228 14.46 -10.74 -6.06
C ILE A 228 14.91 -11.34 -7.39
N ALA A 229 16.17 -11.75 -7.46
CA ALA A 229 16.74 -12.38 -8.64
C ALA A 229 16.37 -13.88 -8.70
N PRO A 230 16.50 -14.53 -9.88
CA PRO A 230 16.35 -15.98 -9.96
C PRO A 230 17.34 -16.72 -9.04
N ALA A 231 16.92 -17.88 -8.55
CA ALA A 231 17.71 -18.70 -7.63
C ALA A 231 19.16 -18.90 -8.13
N GLY A 232 20.12 -18.74 -7.23
CA GLY A 232 21.55 -18.80 -7.53
C GLY A 232 22.16 -17.49 -8.02
N THR A 233 21.40 -16.40 -8.06
CA THR A 233 21.89 -15.03 -8.35
C THR A 233 21.57 -14.12 -7.17
N ASP A 234 22.49 -13.20 -6.85
CA ASP A 234 22.27 -12.19 -5.83
C ASP A 234 21.14 -11.22 -6.20
N ASP A 235 20.36 -10.84 -5.20
CA ASP A 235 19.36 -9.79 -5.32
C ASP A 235 20.01 -8.41 -5.46
N PHE A 236 19.26 -7.46 -6.02
CA PHE A 236 19.80 -6.13 -6.35
C PHE A 236 18.80 -5.00 -6.16
N CYS A 237 19.33 -3.79 -5.92
CA CYS A 237 18.52 -2.58 -5.88
C CYS A 237 18.18 -2.11 -7.29
N ARG A 238 16.96 -1.58 -7.46
CA ARG A 238 16.52 -0.87 -8.65
C ARG A 238 16.83 0.62 -8.58
#